data_AF-A0A850R522-F1
#
_entry.id   AF-A0A850R522-F1
#
_cell.length_a   1.000
_cell.length_b   1.000
_cell.length_c   1.000
_cell.angle_alpha   90.00
_cell.angle_beta   90.00
_cell.angle_gamma   90.00
#
_symmetry.space_group_name_H-M   'P 1'
#
loop_
_entity.id
_entity.type
_entity.pdbx_description
1 polymer ?
#
loop_
_entity_poly.entity_id
_entity_poly.type
_entity_poly.pdbx_seq_one_letter_code
_entity_poly.pdbx_strand_id
1 'polypeptide(L)'
;MFKPISALLGSKRKNKRIITISYDIFAVTFSLYLAIAIRLNTWVFPIHFDEIASLTTTIVVTLACFVRLGMYRAVLRYMMLPALGYIFFAVFLSSIALALSGFFFQSFVPRSVPLIYAGLAIVTLGGPRILIRTFY
;
A
#
# COMPACT_ATOMS: atom_id res chain seq x y z
N MET A 1 -5.20 22.68 18.97
CA MET A 1 -6.19 21.79 19.60
C MET A 1 -6.56 20.65 18.64
N PHE A 2 -5.61 19.76 18.31
CA PHE A 2 -5.88 18.61 17.43
C PHE A 2 -6.35 17.41 18.28
N LYS A 3 -7.65 17.39 18.60
CA LYS A 3 -8.32 16.31 19.36
C LYS A 3 -8.25 14.89 18.76
N PRO A 4 -8.04 14.61 17.45
CA PRO A 4 -8.01 13.22 16.98
C PRO A 4 -6.73 12.46 17.38
N ILE A 5 -5.65 13.18 17.71
CA ILE A 5 -4.33 12.59 18.01
C ILE A 5 -4.34 11.94 19.41
N SER A 6 -5.00 12.53 20.40
CA SER A 6 -5.08 12.00 21.77
C SER A 6 -5.98 10.75 21.89
N ALA A 7 -7.02 10.64 21.07
CA ALA A 7 -7.88 9.44 20.99
C ALA A 7 -7.13 8.23 20.40
N LEU A 8 -6.25 8.47 19.43
CA LEU A 8 -5.32 7.47 18.89
C LEU A 8 -4.28 7.03 19.92
N LEU A 9 -3.81 7.95 20.78
CA LEU A 9 -2.73 7.68 21.73
C LEU A 9 -3.14 6.78 22.91
N GLY A 10 -4.40 6.87 23.39
CA GLY A 10 -4.91 6.07 24.53
C GLY A 10 -5.43 4.68 24.19
N SER A 11 -5.47 4.28 22.92
CA SER A 11 -6.09 3.02 22.50
C SER A 11 -5.14 1.82 22.63
N LYS A 12 -5.65 0.67 23.10
CA LYS A 12 -4.90 -0.59 23.28
C LYS A 12 -4.11 -0.93 22.02
N ARG A 13 -2.90 -1.53 22.17
CA ARG A 13 -1.97 -1.88 21.07
C ARG A 13 -2.62 -2.54 19.84
N LYS A 14 -3.74 -3.27 20.04
CA LYS A 14 -4.54 -3.89 18.98
C LYS A 14 -5.24 -2.87 18.06
N ASN A 15 -5.82 -1.79 18.61
CA ASN A 15 -6.55 -0.79 17.82
C ASN A 15 -5.61 0.04 16.95
N LYS A 16 -4.42 0.41 17.46
CA LYS A 16 -3.39 1.10 16.65
C LYS A 16 -3.00 0.26 15.42
N ARG A 17 -2.88 -1.06 15.60
CA ARG A 17 -2.57 -1.98 14.50
C ARG A 17 -3.69 -2.09 13.47
N ILE A 18 -4.95 -2.18 13.90
CA ILE A 18 -6.10 -2.23 12.98
C ILE A 18 -6.16 -0.96 12.14
N ILE A 19 -5.98 0.22 12.76
CA ILE A 19 -6.00 1.50 12.06
C ILE A 19 -4.89 1.57 11.01
N THR A 20 -3.67 1.13 11.33
CA THR A 20 -2.57 1.10 10.36
C THR A 20 -2.84 0.11 9.21
N ILE A 21 -3.41 -1.06 9.49
CA ILE A 21 -3.77 -2.03 8.44
C ILE A 21 -4.84 -1.44 7.52
N SER A 22 -5.91 -0.85 8.07
CA SER A 22 -6.96 -0.21 7.29
C SER A 22 -6.40 0.93 6.43
N TYR A 23 -5.50 1.73 6.98
CA TYR A 23 -4.79 2.76 6.23
C TYR A 23 -3.96 2.18 5.09
N ASP A 24 -3.15 1.15 5.35
CA ASP A 24 -2.30 0.52 4.33
C ASP A 24 -3.14 -0.09 3.19
N ILE A 25 -4.28 -0.73 3.51
CA ILE A 25 -5.22 -1.24 2.49
C ILE A 25 -5.72 -0.10 1.60
N PHE A 26 -6.15 1.00 2.23
CA PHE A 26 -6.64 2.17 1.50
C PHE A 26 -5.55 2.79 0.65
N ALA A 27 -4.34 2.97 1.20
CA ALA A 27 -3.19 3.54 0.50
C ALA A 27 -2.77 2.70 -0.71
N VAL A 28 -2.71 1.37 -0.57
CA VAL A 28 -2.38 0.45 -1.68
C VAL A 28 -3.45 0.52 -2.77
N THR A 29 -4.72 0.47 -2.39
CA THR A 29 -5.85 0.53 -3.34
C THR A 29 -5.85 1.86 -4.09
N PHE A 30 -5.65 2.97 -3.36
CA PHE A 30 -5.60 4.31 -3.93
C PHE A 30 -4.39 4.49 -4.85
N SER A 31 -3.20 4.02 -4.46
CA SER A 31 -2.00 4.07 -5.29
C SER A 31 -2.15 3.27 -6.57
N LEU A 32 -2.81 2.11 -6.53
CA LEU A 32 -3.05 1.27 -7.69
C LEU A 32 -4.08 1.93 -8.63
N TYR A 33 -5.18 2.44 -8.08
CA TYR A 33 -6.16 3.21 -8.85
C TYR A 33 -5.52 4.40 -9.56
N LEU A 34 -4.72 5.19 -8.84
CA LEU A 34 -4.06 6.36 -9.38
C LEU A 34 -3.01 5.99 -10.43
N ALA A 35 -2.30 4.87 -10.26
CA ALA A 35 -1.37 4.37 -11.26
C ALA A 35 -2.06 4.01 -12.58
N ILE A 36 -3.23 3.38 -12.52
CA ILE A 36 -4.04 3.06 -13.69
C ILE A 36 -4.60 4.33 -14.31
N ALA A 37 -5.16 5.24 -13.52
CA ALA A 37 -5.73 6.50 -14.00
C ALA A 37 -4.68 7.39 -14.71
N ILE A 38 -3.49 7.51 -14.13
CA ILE A 38 -2.34 8.21 -14.76
C ILE A 38 -1.94 7.51 -16.06
N ARG A 39 -1.91 6.18 -16.06
CA ARG A 39 -1.45 5.42 -17.22
C ARG A 39 -2.43 5.47 -18.40
N LEU A 40 -3.72 5.43 -18.11
CA LEU A 40 -4.80 5.54 -19.10
C LEU A 40 -5.13 7.00 -19.42
N ASN A 41 -4.53 7.95 -18.71
CA ASN A 41 -4.82 9.39 -18.78
C ASN A 41 -6.33 9.68 -18.65
N THR A 42 -7.04 8.86 -17.88
CA THR A 42 -8.50 8.92 -17.70
C THR A 42 -8.84 8.55 -16.27
N TRP A 43 -9.81 9.26 -15.69
CA TRP A 43 -10.30 8.99 -14.34
C TRP A 43 -11.37 7.90 -14.31
N VAL A 44 -11.98 7.60 -15.46
CA VAL A 44 -13.04 6.60 -15.60
C VAL A 44 -12.62 5.66 -16.73
N PHE A 45 -12.40 4.40 -16.37
CA PHE A 45 -12.06 3.33 -17.30
C PHE A 45 -13.02 2.15 -17.07
N PRO A 46 -13.36 1.39 -18.13
CA PRO A 46 -14.25 0.24 -17.99
C PRO A 46 -13.55 -0.86 -17.19
N ILE A 47 -14.03 -1.10 -15.97
CA ILE A 47 -13.48 -2.13 -15.10
C ILE A 47 -14.08 -3.49 -15.47
N HIS A 48 -13.27 -4.36 -16.06
CA HIS A 48 -13.68 -5.74 -16.37
C HIS A 48 -13.32 -6.71 -15.23
N PHE A 49 -13.93 -7.90 -15.21
CA PHE A 49 -13.69 -8.91 -14.17
C PHE A 49 -12.21 -9.28 -14.01
N ASP A 50 -11.46 -9.33 -15.11
CA ASP A 50 -10.02 -9.66 -15.10
C ASP A 50 -9.18 -8.57 -14.41
N GLU A 51 -9.59 -7.31 -14.53
CA GLU A 51 -8.94 -6.18 -13.84
C GLU A 51 -9.23 -6.21 -12.34
N ILE A 52 -10.46 -6.56 -11.95
CA ILE A 52 -10.81 -6.75 -10.52
C ILE A 52 -10.03 -7.92 -9.94
N ALA A 53 -9.86 -9.03 -10.68
CA ALA A 53 -9.05 -10.17 -10.26
C ALA A 53 -7.57 -9.79 -10.10
N SER A 54 -7.01 -9.03 -11.03
CA SER A 54 -5.63 -8.50 -10.94
C SER A 54 -5.45 -7.55 -9.75
N LEU A 55 -6.43 -6.68 -9.50
CA LEU A 55 -6.42 -5.73 -8.39
C LEU A 55 -6.52 -6.44 -7.04
N THR A 56 -7.45 -7.38 -6.91
CA THR A 56 -7.64 -8.16 -5.68
C THR A 56 -6.45 -9.05 -5.38
N THR A 57 -5.88 -9.74 -6.39
CA THR A 57 -4.65 -10.53 -6.20
C THR A 57 -3.48 -9.64 -5.77
N THR A 58 -3.33 -8.46 -6.35
CA THR A 58 -2.28 -7.51 -5.96
C THR A 58 -2.45 -7.02 -4.53
N ILE A 59 -3.67 -6.66 -4.11
CA ILE A 59 -3.95 -6.28 -2.72
C ILE A 59 -3.59 -7.41 -1.78
N VAL A 60 -4.03 -8.64 -2.08
CA VAL A 60 -3.77 -9.83 -1.24
C VAL A 60 -2.26 -10.10 -1.12
N VAL A 61 -1.51 -10.05 -2.22
CA VAL A 61 -0.05 -10.25 -2.19
C VAL A 61 0.66 -9.14 -1.43
N THR A 62 0.22 -7.89 -1.61
CA THR A 62 0.80 -6.74 -0.90
C THR A 62 0.58 -6.85 0.61
N LEU A 63 -0.65 -7.19 1.03
CA LEU A 63 -0.95 -7.43 2.45
C LEU A 63 -0.19 -8.63 3.00
N ALA A 64 -0.11 -9.74 2.24
CA ALA A 64 0.64 -10.92 2.66
C ALA A 64 2.14 -10.58 2.85
N CYS A 65 2.71 -9.76 1.97
CA CYS A 65 4.07 -9.25 2.11
C CYS A 65 4.23 -8.38 3.36
N PHE A 66 3.34 -7.42 3.62
CA PHE A 66 3.41 -6.60 4.83
C PHE A 66 3.26 -7.40 6.11
N VAL A 67 2.41 -8.44 6.12
CA VAL A 67 2.25 -9.34 7.26
C VAL A 67 3.52 -10.18 7.47
N ARG A 68 4.09 -10.76 6.40
CA ARG A 68 5.30 -11.61 6.48
C ARG A 68 6.56 -10.84 6.82
N LEU A 69 6.72 -9.63 6.28
CA LEU A 69 7.84 -8.74 6.60
C LEU A 69 7.74 -8.14 8.01
N GLY A 70 6.69 -8.48 8.77
CA GLY A 70 6.57 -8.07 10.15
C GLY A 70 6.42 -6.57 10.32
N MET A 71 6.05 -5.84 9.27
CA MET A 71 5.86 -4.38 9.27
C MET A 71 4.93 -3.95 10.42
N TYR A 72 3.85 -4.69 10.63
CA TYR A 72 2.89 -4.42 11.72
C TYR A 72 3.43 -4.74 13.12
N ARG A 73 4.48 -5.55 13.24
CA ARG A 73 5.24 -5.76 14.49
C ARG A 73 6.33 -4.69 14.66
N ALA A 74 6.94 -4.24 13.56
CA ALA A 74 8.01 -3.22 13.54
C ALA A 74 7.51 -1.80 13.82
N VAL A 75 6.29 -1.45 13.39
CA VAL A 75 5.65 -0.15 13.67
C VAL A 75 5.51 0.12 15.19
N LEU A 76 5.45 -0.93 16.02
CA LEU A 76 5.38 -0.80 17.48
C LEU A 76 6.76 -0.73 18.16
N ARG A 77 7.86 -0.81 17.40
CA ARG A 77 9.23 -0.81 17.93
C ARG A 77 10.12 0.21 17.20
N TYR A 78 9.68 1.47 17.12
CA TYR A 78 10.53 2.66 16.95
C TYR A 78 11.78 2.55 16.04
N MET A 79 11.72 1.90 14.87
CA MET A 79 12.88 1.77 13.98
C MET A 79 12.55 2.23 12.56
N MET A 80 12.87 3.50 12.29
CA MET A 80 12.50 4.20 11.05
C MET A 80 13.27 3.74 9.81
N LEU A 81 14.58 3.51 9.92
CA LEU A 81 15.42 3.10 8.78
C LEU A 81 15.08 1.70 8.26
N PRO A 82 14.95 0.67 9.13
CA PRO A 82 14.53 -0.66 8.69
C PRO A 82 13.10 -0.67 8.11
N ALA A 83 12.18 0.11 8.69
CA ALA A 83 10.79 0.16 8.25
C ALA A 83 10.65 0.66 6.80
N LEU A 84 11.38 1.71 6.42
CA LEU A 84 11.41 2.20 5.03
C LEU A 84 11.96 1.15 4.07
N GLY A 85 13.03 0.45 4.45
CA GLY A 85 13.59 -0.67 3.67
C GLY A 85 12.57 -1.81 3.47
N TYR A 86 11.82 -2.16 4.51
CA TYR A 86 10.77 -3.17 4.40
C TYR A 86 9.60 -2.73 3.52
N ILE A 87 9.22 -1.45 3.55
CA ILE A 87 8.21 -0.91 2.60
C ILE A 87 8.72 -1.08 1.18
N PHE A 88 9.96 -0.65 0.91
CA PHE A 88 10.54 -0.74 -0.42
C PHE A 88 10.53 -2.18 -0.94
N PHE A 89 10.99 -3.13 -0.11
CA PHE A 89 11.03 -4.55 -0.48
C PHE A 89 9.63 -5.15 -0.67
N ALA A 90 8.68 -4.81 0.20
CA ALA A 90 7.29 -5.25 0.09
C ALA A 90 6.64 -4.72 -1.19
N VAL A 91 6.82 -3.43 -1.47
CA VAL A 91 6.24 -2.77 -2.64
C VAL A 91 6.85 -3.33 -3.91
N PHE A 92 8.17 -3.52 -3.94
CA PHE A 92 8.86 -4.16 -5.07
C PHE A 92 8.32 -5.56 -5.37
N LEU A 93 8.18 -6.40 -4.34
CA LEU A 93 7.63 -7.74 -4.48
C LEU A 93 6.16 -7.72 -4.93
N SER A 94 5.37 -6.78 -4.40
CA SER A 94 3.97 -6.60 -4.83
C SER A 94 3.83 -6.09 -6.27
N SER A 95 4.75 -5.25 -6.73
CA SER A 95 4.79 -4.75 -8.10
C SER A 95 5.10 -5.87 -9.09
N ILE A 96 6.04 -6.75 -8.75
CA ILE A 96 6.31 -7.97 -9.54
C ILE A 96 5.08 -8.87 -9.57
N ALA A 97 4.41 -9.06 -8.43
CA ALA A 97 3.19 -9.86 -8.37
C ALA A 97 2.05 -9.27 -9.21
N LEU A 98 1.88 -7.94 -9.20
CA LEU A 98 0.92 -7.24 -10.07
C LEU A 98 1.27 -7.46 -11.55
N ALA A 99 2.55 -7.32 -11.94
CA ALA A 99 3.00 -7.55 -13.30
C ALA A 99 2.75 -9.00 -13.77
N LEU A 100 3.04 -9.98 -12.92
CA LEU A 100 2.77 -11.40 -13.18
C LEU A 100 1.27 -11.69 -13.27
N SER A 101 0.48 -11.18 -12.32
CA SER A 101 -0.98 -11.37 -12.33
C SER A 101 -1.62 -10.77 -13.58
N GLY A 102 -1.23 -9.56 -13.99
CA GLY A 102 -1.69 -8.94 -15.22
C GLY A 102 -1.37 -9.80 -16.45
N PHE A 103 -0.19 -10.43 -16.49
CA PHE A 103 0.19 -11.35 -17.56
C PHE A 103 -0.63 -12.65 -17.56
N PHE A 104 -0.82 -13.28 -16.39
CA PHE A 104 -1.57 -14.54 -16.27
C PHE A 104 -3.07 -14.37 -16.55
N PHE A 105 -3.68 -13.31 -16.02
CA PHE A 105 -5.12 -13.05 -16.21
C PHE A 105 -5.45 -12.38 -17.55
N GLN A 106 -4.45 -12.16 -18.43
CA GLN A 106 -4.62 -11.41 -19.69
C GLN A 106 -5.33 -10.06 -19.50
N SER A 107 -5.20 -9.49 -18.31
CA SER A 107 -5.86 -8.26 -17.92
C SER A 107 -5.24 -7.10 -18.70
N PHE A 108 -6.04 -6.09 -19.06
CA PHE A 108 -5.58 -4.87 -19.72
C PHE A 108 -4.85 -3.97 -18.71
N VAL A 109 -3.78 -4.49 -18.09
CA VAL A 109 -2.87 -3.73 -17.24
C VAL A 109 -1.64 -3.39 -18.08
N PRO A 110 -1.47 -2.13 -18.49
CA PRO A 110 -0.29 -1.72 -19.22
C PRO A 110 0.98 -2.03 -18.41
N ARG A 111 2.02 -2.51 -19.10
CA ARG A 111 3.28 -2.99 -18.46
C ARG A 111 4.00 -1.94 -17.59
N SER A 112 3.66 -0.66 -17.72
CA SER A 112 4.21 0.42 -16.88
C SER A 112 3.39 0.74 -15.63
N VAL A 113 2.15 0.23 -15.48
CA VAL A 113 1.33 0.42 -14.26
C VAL A 113 2.05 -0.08 -13.00
N PRO A 114 2.67 -1.28 -12.98
CA PRO A 114 3.34 -1.77 -11.77
C PRO A 114 4.46 -0.87 -11.26
N LEU A 115 5.17 -0.19 -12.19
CA LEU A 115 6.25 0.74 -11.84
C LEU A 115 5.71 2.04 -11.26
N ILE A 116 4.64 2.60 -11.85
CA ILE A 116 3.96 3.80 -11.34
C ILE A 116 3.33 3.51 -9.97
N TYR A 117 2.67 2.36 -9.84
CA TYR A 117 2.12 1.87 -8.58
C TYR A 117 3.21 1.76 -7.51
N ALA A 118 4.38 1.21 -7.83
CA ALA A 118 5.46 1.08 -6.86
C ALA A 118 5.90 2.44 -6.29
N GLY A 119 6.11 3.44 -7.15
CA GLY A 119 6.46 4.79 -6.72
C GLY A 119 5.39 5.43 -5.83
N LEU A 120 4.12 5.34 -6.27
CA LEU A 120 2.99 5.89 -5.51
C LEU A 120 2.80 5.18 -4.16
N ALA A 121 2.88 3.85 -4.13
CA ALA A 121 2.74 3.07 -2.91
C ALA A 121 3.85 3.39 -1.90
N ILE A 122 5.10 3.56 -2.34
CA ILE A 122 6.20 3.96 -1.44
C ILE A 122 5.89 5.32 -0.79
N VAL A 123 5.37 6.28 -1.56
CA VAL A 123 5.06 7.62 -1.04
C VAL A 123 3.85 7.58 -0.09
N THR A 124 2.76 6.93 -0.47
CA THR A 124 1.54 6.88 0.35
C THR A 124 1.72 6.06 1.63
N LEU A 125 2.52 4.99 1.59
CA LEU A 125 2.81 4.17 2.76
C LEU A 125 3.94 4.77 3.62
N GLY A 126 4.97 5.35 3.00
CA GLY A 126 6.13 5.90 3.70
C GLY A 126 5.86 7.26 4.32
N GLY A 127 5.15 8.15 3.61
CA GLY A 127 4.89 9.54 4.01
C GLY A 127 4.29 9.70 5.41
N PRO A 128 3.15 9.04 5.73
CA PRO A 128 2.52 9.16 7.04
C PRO A 128 3.41 8.66 8.18
N ARG A 129 4.22 7.61 7.94
CA ARG A 129 5.13 7.05 8.94
C ARG A 129 6.27 8.03 9.28
N ILE A 130 6.75 8.79 8.29
CA ILE A 130 7.74 9.85 8.50
C ILE A 130 7.10 11.04 9.21
N LEU A 131 5.92 11.50 8.76
CA LEU A 131 5.22 12.65 9.35
C LEU A 131 4.86 12.42 10.81
N ILE A 132 4.29 11.26 11.16
CA ILE A 132 3.94 10.92 12.55
C ILE A 132 5.18 10.97 13.45
N ARG A 133 6.37 10.63 12.94
CA ARG A 133 7.62 10.78 13.71
C ARG A 133 8.06 12.23 13.81
N THR A 134 8.00 13.02 12.74
CA THR A 134 8.43 14.42 12.80
C THR A 134 7.59 15.23 13.81
N PHE A 135 6.33 14.87 13.99
CA PHE A 135 5.42 15.50 14.96
C PHE A 135 5.49 14.91 16.38
N TYR A 136 6.23 13.82 16.63
CA TYR A 136 6.35 13.15 17.93
C TYR A 136 7.77 13.29 18.50
#